data_AF-A0A7V2LL46-F1
#
_entry.id   AF-A0A7V2LL46-F1
#
_cell.length_a   1.000
_cell.length_b   1.000
_cell.length_c   1.000
_cell.angle_alpha   90.00
_cell.angle_beta   90.00
_cell.angle_gamma   90.00
#
_symmetry.space_group_name_H-M   'P 1'
#
loop_
_entity.id
_entity.type
_entity.pdbx_description
1 polymer ?
#
loop_
_entity_poly.entity_id
_entity_poly.type
_entity_poly.pdbx_seq_one_letter_code
_entity_poly.pdbx_strand_id
1 'polypeptide(L)'
;MAIVSLKALLEAGVHFGHRTKRWNPKMRPYIFTERNGVHIIDLQQTVAQLEKAYNFIQDTVANGGVVLFVGTKRQAADIITTEAERCGMPYVNKRWLGGTLTNFRTIRARVDDMIELERRREYGEFNRLPKKEVLKLNEEIERLNRRVGGLRRLEALPAAVFVVDIRREDLAVKEATKLGIPLVAIVDTNCNPDPIDIVIPSNDDAIRAIRLMVGKMADAVLEGQAMRETLEAEEQEAAERSPAPPVMAVIDRELTDDELLGPSTLAKMEEGIGSDEPEEQRKRTKVTKVVSEVEEVAEVIETEAGEAEVVEIETVVAEVIETEAGETEVVETETVVAEVVETEEEDKN
;
A
#
# COMPACT_ATOMS: atom_id res chain seq x y z
N MET A 1 -15.69 16.48 -22.40
CA MET A 1 -15.76 15.88 -23.76
C MET A 1 -16.07 14.41 -23.60
N ALA A 2 -16.87 13.81 -24.48
CA ALA A 2 -17.09 12.36 -24.42
C ALA A 2 -15.76 11.63 -24.69
N ILE A 3 -15.25 10.91 -23.69
CA ILE A 3 -13.94 10.26 -23.70
C ILE A 3 -13.86 9.16 -24.77
N VAL A 4 -15.01 8.52 -25.04
CA VAL A 4 -15.18 7.47 -26.03
C VAL A 4 -16.52 7.64 -26.75
N SER A 5 -16.52 7.44 -28.07
CA SER A 5 -17.77 7.43 -28.84
C SER A 5 -18.53 6.11 -28.65
N LEU A 6 -19.87 6.17 -28.63
CA LEU A 6 -20.72 4.97 -28.55
C LEU A 6 -20.44 3.97 -29.69
N LYS A 7 -20.12 4.50 -30.87
CA LYS A 7 -19.74 3.70 -32.04
C LYS A 7 -18.47 2.89 -31.79
N ALA A 8 -17.45 3.48 -31.16
CA ALA A 8 -16.22 2.78 -30.82
C ALA A 8 -16.46 1.64 -29.81
N LEU A 9 -17.32 1.86 -28.80
CA LEU A 9 -17.71 0.81 -27.84
C LEU A 9 -18.45 -0.35 -28.53
N LEU A 10 -19.32 -0.02 -29.49
CA LEU A 10 -20.05 -1.01 -30.26
C LEU A 10 -19.12 -1.85 -31.15
N GLU A 11 -18.20 -1.21 -31.88
CA GLU A 11 -17.23 -1.87 -32.76
C GLU A 11 -16.20 -2.71 -31.99
N ALA A 12 -15.84 -2.28 -30.78
CA ALA A 12 -14.95 -3.02 -29.89
C ALA A 12 -15.62 -4.26 -29.25
N GLY A 13 -16.96 -4.34 -29.29
CA GLY A 13 -17.72 -5.46 -28.73
C GLY A 13 -17.94 -5.38 -27.22
N VAL A 14 -17.93 -4.17 -26.64
CA VAL A 14 -18.11 -3.92 -25.19
C VAL A 14 -19.50 -4.33 -24.68
N HIS A 15 -20.51 -4.22 -25.55
CA HIS A 15 -21.91 -4.47 -25.23
C HIS A 15 -22.27 -5.95 -25.07
N PHE A 16 -21.40 -6.89 -25.44
CA PHE A 16 -21.68 -8.31 -25.30
C PHE A 16 -21.37 -8.76 -23.88
N GLY A 17 -22.37 -9.32 -23.20
CA GLY A 17 -22.17 -10.02 -21.94
C GLY A 17 -22.05 -11.54 -22.11
N HIS A 18 -22.24 -12.27 -21.02
CA HIS A 18 -22.27 -13.72 -20.98
C HIS A 18 -23.64 -14.31 -21.37
N ARG A 19 -23.68 -15.65 -21.47
CA ARG A 19 -24.92 -16.41 -21.71
C ARG A 19 -25.90 -16.25 -20.54
N THR A 20 -27.20 -16.29 -20.85
CA THR A 20 -28.31 -16.12 -19.88
C THR A 20 -28.30 -17.10 -18.71
N LYS A 21 -27.64 -18.26 -18.84
CA LYS A 21 -27.52 -19.23 -17.74
C LYS A 21 -26.45 -18.87 -16.70
N ARG A 22 -25.55 -17.94 -17.00
CA ARG A 22 -24.34 -17.63 -16.19
C ARG A 22 -24.36 -16.22 -15.61
N TRP A 23 -25.48 -15.52 -15.71
CA TRP A 23 -25.59 -14.14 -15.23
C TRP A 23 -25.80 -14.06 -13.72
N ASN A 24 -25.43 -12.92 -13.15
CA ASN A 24 -25.68 -12.56 -11.76
C ASN A 24 -26.91 -11.64 -11.70
N PRO A 25 -27.94 -11.96 -10.89
CA PRO A 25 -29.15 -11.14 -10.75
C PRO A 25 -28.90 -9.66 -10.40
N LYS A 26 -27.81 -9.37 -9.68
CA LYS A 26 -27.43 -8.00 -9.29
C LYS A 26 -26.95 -7.16 -10.47
N MET A 27 -26.56 -7.78 -11.58
CA MET A 27 -26.22 -7.08 -12.83
C MET A 27 -27.45 -6.67 -13.65
N ARG A 28 -28.67 -7.00 -13.20
CA ARG A 28 -29.92 -6.65 -13.90
C ARG A 28 -30.02 -5.16 -14.31
N PRO A 29 -29.65 -4.17 -13.48
CA PRO A 29 -29.77 -2.76 -13.85
C PRO A 29 -28.90 -2.36 -15.05
N TYR A 30 -27.78 -3.05 -15.25
CA TYR A 30 -26.81 -2.78 -16.31
C TYR A 30 -27.08 -3.55 -17.60
N ILE A 31 -27.99 -4.52 -17.58
CA ILE A 31 -28.37 -5.34 -18.73
C ILE A 31 -29.54 -4.67 -19.46
N PHE A 32 -29.33 -4.37 -20.75
CA PHE A 32 -30.35 -3.77 -21.60
C PHE A 32 -31.37 -4.79 -22.10
N THR A 33 -30.90 -5.88 -22.71
CA THR A 33 -31.78 -6.93 -23.27
C THR A 33 -31.02 -8.25 -23.43
N GLU A 34 -31.70 -9.31 -23.86
CA GLU A 34 -31.08 -10.57 -24.26
C GLU A 34 -31.38 -10.86 -25.73
N ARG A 35 -30.36 -11.31 -26.48
CA ARG A 35 -30.52 -11.70 -27.89
C ARG A 35 -29.72 -12.97 -28.15
N ASN A 36 -30.37 -13.96 -28.77
CA ASN A 36 -29.75 -15.26 -29.08
C ASN A 36 -29.11 -15.95 -27.85
N GLY A 37 -29.69 -15.76 -26.66
CA GLY A 37 -29.19 -16.35 -25.41
C GLY A 37 -27.94 -15.69 -24.83
N VAL A 38 -27.58 -14.49 -25.29
CA VAL A 38 -26.50 -13.65 -24.75
C VAL A 38 -27.08 -12.33 -24.23
N HIS A 39 -26.65 -11.90 -23.05
CA HIS A 39 -27.05 -10.60 -22.52
C HIS A 39 -26.34 -9.46 -23.25
N ILE A 40 -27.06 -8.37 -23.49
CA ILE A 40 -26.54 -7.14 -24.06
C ILE A 40 -26.51 -6.10 -22.94
N ILE A 41 -25.33 -5.55 -22.69
CA ILE A 41 -25.06 -4.52 -21.69
C ILE A 41 -25.50 -3.16 -22.24
N ASP A 42 -26.06 -2.32 -21.37
CA ASP A 42 -26.43 -0.95 -21.70
C ASP A 42 -25.20 -0.04 -21.84
N LEU A 43 -24.84 0.29 -23.08
CA LEU A 43 -23.69 1.15 -23.37
C LEU A 43 -23.85 2.59 -22.88
N GLN A 44 -25.08 3.10 -22.70
CA GLN A 44 -25.26 4.46 -22.17
C GLN A 44 -24.77 4.53 -20.72
N GLN A 45 -25.12 3.51 -19.94
CA GLN A 45 -24.60 3.37 -18.58
C GLN A 45 -23.08 3.14 -18.57
N THR A 46 -22.56 2.33 -19.51
CA THR A 46 -21.11 2.15 -19.65
C THR A 46 -20.39 3.47 -19.91
N VAL A 47 -20.90 4.35 -20.78
CA VAL A 47 -20.28 5.65 -21.05
C VAL A 47 -20.26 6.52 -19.80
N ALA A 48 -21.39 6.63 -19.10
CA ALA A 48 -21.49 7.45 -17.88
C ALA A 48 -20.55 6.94 -16.76
N GLN A 49 -20.49 5.61 -16.56
CA GLN A 49 -19.60 5.02 -15.56
C GLN A 49 -18.13 5.09 -15.96
N LEU A 50 -17.83 4.98 -17.26
CA LEU A 50 -16.48 5.16 -17.78
C LEU A 50 -15.99 6.59 -17.56
N GLU A 51 -16.85 7.60 -17.78
CA GLU A 51 -16.53 9.00 -17.47
C GLU A 51 -16.26 9.20 -15.98
N LYS A 52 -17.09 8.61 -15.12
CA LYS A 52 -16.87 8.66 -13.65
C LYS A 52 -15.54 8.01 -13.26
N ALA A 53 -15.23 6.84 -13.81
CA ALA A 53 -13.98 6.12 -13.55
C ALA A 53 -12.76 6.90 -14.05
N TYR A 54 -12.86 7.48 -15.25
CA TYR A 54 -11.78 8.25 -15.86
C TYR A 54 -11.41 9.46 -15.01
N ASN A 55 -12.40 10.26 -14.61
CA ASN A 55 -12.17 11.44 -13.77
C ASN A 55 -11.60 11.03 -12.41
N PHE A 56 -12.15 9.98 -11.79
CA PHE A 56 -11.64 9.47 -10.52
C PHE A 56 -10.16 9.06 -10.58
N ILE A 57 -9.75 8.34 -11.64
CA ILE A 57 -8.36 7.94 -11.84
C ILE A 57 -7.47 9.16 -12.10
N GLN A 58 -7.92 10.07 -12.97
CA GLN A 58 -7.20 11.32 -13.26
C GLN A 58 -6.95 12.13 -11.99
N ASP A 59 -7.98 12.35 -11.17
CA ASP A 59 -7.89 13.06 -9.90
C ASP A 59 -6.97 12.33 -8.91
N THR A 60 -7.09 11.00 -8.81
CA THR A 60 -6.24 10.20 -7.92
C THR A 60 -4.76 10.36 -8.25
N VAL A 61 -4.43 10.35 -9.55
CA VAL A 61 -3.04 10.47 -10.03
C VAL A 61 -2.55 11.92 -9.96
N ALA A 62 -3.42 12.90 -10.21
CA ALA A 62 -3.11 14.32 -10.05
C ALA A 62 -2.69 14.65 -8.61
N ASN A 63 -3.34 13.99 -7.62
CA ASN A 63 -2.96 14.06 -6.20
C ASN A 63 -1.69 13.26 -5.84
N GLY A 64 -1.03 12.65 -6.81
CA GLY A 64 0.17 11.84 -6.63
C GLY A 64 -0.07 10.41 -6.16
N GLY A 65 -1.32 9.93 -6.21
CA GLY A 65 -1.67 8.55 -5.90
C GLY A 65 -1.22 7.55 -6.97
N VAL A 66 -0.86 6.35 -6.52
CA VAL A 66 -0.48 5.24 -7.41
C VAL A 66 -1.70 4.36 -7.70
N VAL A 67 -1.92 4.05 -8.97
CA VAL A 67 -3.00 3.16 -9.42
C VAL A 67 -2.44 1.79 -9.79
N LEU A 68 -2.97 0.72 -9.18
CA LEU A 68 -2.55 -0.65 -9.47
C LEU A 68 -3.46 -1.27 -10.53
N PHE A 69 -2.90 -1.68 -11.66
CA PHE A 69 -3.64 -2.40 -12.70
C PHE A 69 -3.61 -3.92 -12.48
N VAL A 70 -4.77 -4.57 -12.40
CA VAL A 70 -4.88 -6.00 -12.11
C VAL A 70 -5.70 -6.70 -13.19
N GLY A 71 -5.14 -7.75 -13.77
CA GLY A 71 -5.88 -8.67 -14.62
C GLY A 71 -5.03 -9.84 -15.07
N THR A 72 -5.38 -11.02 -14.57
CA THR A 72 -4.70 -12.30 -14.81
C THR A 72 -5.33 -13.09 -15.95
N LYS A 73 -6.48 -12.63 -16.45
CA LYS A 73 -7.18 -13.23 -17.58
C LYS A 73 -6.28 -13.21 -18.81
N ARG A 74 -6.22 -14.32 -19.56
CA ARG A 74 -5.32 -14.47 -20.72
C ARG A 74 -5.53 -13.36 -21.76
N GLN A 75 -6.77 -12.92 -21.95
CA GLN A 75 -7.13 -11.84 -22.87
C GLN A 75 -6.69 -10.45 -22.39
N ALA A 76 -6.51 -10.26 -21.08
CA ALA A 76 -6.18 -8.99 -20.45
C ALA A 76 -4.68 -8.85 -20.11
N ALA A 77 -4.00 -9.97 -19.80
CA ALA A 77 -2.64 -9.99 -19.25
C ALA A 77 -1.65 -9.16 -20.07
N ASP A 78 -1.60 -9.37 -21.38
CA ASP A 78 -0.64 -8.67 -22.26
C ASP A 78 -1.03 -7.19 -22.43
N ILE A 79 -2.33 -6.88 -22.50
CA ILE A 79 -2.83 -5.51 -22.62
C ILE A 79 -2.48 -4.69 -21.39
N ILE A 80 -2.75 -5.23 -20.19
CA ILE A 80 -2.45 -4.58 -18.92
C ILE A 80 -0.96 -4.33 -18.79
N THR A 81 -0.14 -5.30 -19.18
CA THR A 81 1.32 -5.16 -19.17
C THR A 81 1.75 -3.97 -20.04
N THR A 82 1.33 -3.94 -21.30
CA THR A 82 1.72 -2.87 -22.24
C THR A 82 1.23 -1.49 -21.82
N GLU A 83 -0.03 -1.36 -21.41
CA GLU A 83 -0.60 -0.06 -21.06
C GLU A 83 -0.11 0.45 -19.69
N ALA A 84 0.11 -0.45 -18.71
CA ALA A 84 0.68 -0.06 -17.43
C ALA A 84 2.16 0.34 -17.54
N GLU A 85 2.93 -0.33 -18.39
CA GLU A 85 4.31 0.08 -18.70
C GLU A 85 4.36 1.42 -19.42
N ARG A 86 3.38 1.69 -20.30
CA ARG A 86 3.22 2.97 -21.00
C ARG A 86 2.92 4.13 -20.05
N CYS A 87 2.02 3.98 -19.08
CA CYS A 87 1.71 5.02 -18.09
C CYS A 87 2.63 4.99 -16.85
N GLY A 88 3.52 4.00 -16.78
CA GLY A 88 4.50 3.84 -15.74
C GLY A 88 3.96 3.39 -14.38
N MET A 89 2.74 2.86 -14.33
CA MET A 89 2.08 2.38 -13.12
C MET A 89 2.36 0.90 -12.83
N PRO A 90 2.24 0.45 -11.57
CA PRO A 90 2.41 -0.95 -11.22
C PRO A 90 1.25 -1.81 -11.74
N TYR A 91 1.54 -3.08 -12.00
CA TYR A 91 0.55 -4.02 -12.55
C TYR A 91 0.72 -5.46 -12.06
N VAL A 92 -0.36 -6.24 -12.19
CA VAL A 92 -0.38 -7.69 -11.97
C VAL A 92 -1.09 -8.37 -13.15
N ASN A 93 -0.32 -9.13 -13.94
CA ASN A 93 -0.78 -9.74 -15.19
C ASN A 93 -0.85 -11.29 -15.16
N LYS A 94 -0.16 -11.97 -14.24
CA LYS A 94 -0.08 -13.45 -14.22
C LYS A 94 -0.96 -14.08 -13.16
N ARG A 95 -0.68 -13.84 -11.89
CA ARG A 95 -1.41 -14.43 -10.76
C ARG A 95 -1.37 -13.47 -9.60
N TRP A 96 -2.53 -13.24 -8.98
CA TRP A 96 -2.60 -12.56 -7.70
C TRP A 96 -2.08 -13.48 -6.59
N LEU A 97 -1.10 -13.01 -5.82
CA LEU A 97 -0.65 -13.70 -4.62
C LEU A 97 -1.51 -13.23 -3.45
N GLY A 98 -2.12 -14.15 -2.71
CA GLY A 98 -2.84 -13.78 -1.49
C GLY A 98 -1.90 -13.06 -0.53
N GLY A 99 -2.34 -11.95 0.04
CA GLY A 99 -1.51 -11.11 0.89
C GLY A 99 -0.75 -10.01 0.13
N THR A 100 -1.01 -9.81 -1.18
CA THR A 100 -0.33 -8.76 -1.96
C THR A 100 -0.53 -7.37 -1.36
N LEU A 101 -1.74 -7.06 -0.89
CA LEU A 101 -2.04 -5.77 -0.25
C LEU A 101 -2.04 -5.90 1.27
N THR A 102 -2.65 -6.96 1.79
CA THR A 102 -2.81 -7.13 3.25
C THR A 102 -1.51 -7.47 3.98
N ASN A 103 -0.56 -8.15 3.31
CA ASN A 103 0.78 -8.41 3.80
C ASN A 103 1.85 -7.76 2.90
N PHE A 104 1.68 -6.47 2.66
CA PHE A 104 2.53 -5.71 1.74
C PHE A 104 4.02 -5.74 2.13
N ARG A 105 4.36 -5.76 3.43
CA ARG A 105 5.76 -5.80 3.89
C ARG A 105 6.51 -7.02 3.37
N THR A 106 5.91 -8.21 3.46
CA THR A 106 6.54 -9.43 2.94
C THR A 106 6.67 -9.40 1.42
N ILE A 107 5.65 -8.90 0.72
CA ILE A 107 5.66 -8.82 -0.75
C ILE A 107 6.70 -7.81 -1.23
N ARG A 108 6.83 -6.68 -0.54
CA ARG A 108 7.86 -5.68 -0.81
C ARG A 108 9.26 -6.26 -0.63
N ALA A 109 9.51 -6.98 0.47
CA ALA A 109 10.79 -7.68 0.67
C ALA A 109 11.12 -8.64 -0.50
N ARG A 110 10.13 -9.36 -1.04
CA ARG A 110 10.33 -10.22 -2.22
C ARG A 110 10.61 -9.45 -3.51
N VAL A 111 10.05 -8.25 -3.66
CA VAL A 111 10.37 -7.35 -4.78
C VAL A 111 11.79 -6.82 -4.64
N ASP A 112 12.20 -6.42 -3.43
CA ASP A 112 13.55 -5.93 -3.16
C ASP A 112 14.60 -7.04 -3.37
N ASP A 113 14.32 -8.27 -2.92
CA ASP A 113 15.14 -9.47 -3.21
C ASP A 113 15.34 -9.66 -4.73
N MET A 114 14.27 -9.50 -5.51
CA MET A 114 14.32 -9.62 -6.98
C MET A 114 15.19 -8.54 -7.61
N ILE A 115 15.02 -7.28 -7.19
CA ILE A 115 15.82 -6.13 -7.69
C ILE A 115 17.30 -6.34 -7.36
N GLU A 116 17.61 -6.81 -6.15
CA GLU A 116 18.98 -7.09 -5.73
C GLU A 116 19.62 -8.23 -6.54
N LEU A 117 18.89 -9.32 -6.80
CA LEU A 117 19.39 -10.42 -7.64
C LEU A 117 19.68 -9.96 -9.08
N GLU A 118 18.83 -9.11 -9.66
CA GLU A 118 19.09 -8.51 -10.97
C GLU A 118 20.32 -7.60 -10.97
N ARG A 119 20.46 -6.79 -9.92
CA ARG A 119 21.60 -5.89 -9.75
C ARG A 119 22.92 -6.67 -9.64
N ARG A 120 22.96 -7.77 -8.88
CA ARG A 120 24.13 -8.67 -8.81
C ARG A 120 24.47 -9.31 -10.16
N ARG A 121 23.44 -9.68 -10.93
CA ARG A 121 23.62 -10.18 -12.30
C ARG A 121 24.24 -9.12 -13.20
N GLU A 122 23.76 -7.87 -13.12
CA GLU A 122 24.26 -6.75 -13.92
C GLU A 122 25.70 -6.36 -13.57
N TYR A 123 26.09 -6.41 -12.29
CA TYR A 123 27.48 -6.22 -11.85
C TYR A 123 28.43 -7.36 -12.25
N GLY A 124 27.91 -8.44 -12.84
CA GLY A 124 28.71 -9.56 -13.33
C GLY A 124 29.20 -10.51 -12.23
N GLU A 125 28.60 -10.47 -11.05
CA GLU A 125 28.93 -11.39 -9.94
C GLU A 125 28.72 -12.86 -10.33
N PHE A 126 27.72 -13.11 -11.17
CA PHE A 126 27.36 -14.46 -11.65
C PHE A 126 28.51 -15.11 -12.44
N ASN A 127 29.41 -14.32 -13.05
CA ASN A 127 30.54 -14.85 -13.80
C ASN A 127 31.59 -15.53 -12.90
N ARG A 128 31.59 -15.24 -11.60
CA ARG A 128 32.51 -15.84 -10.61
C ARG A 128 31.96 -17.13 -10.02
N LEU A 129 30.69 -17.43 -10.25
CA LEU A 129 30.00 -18.58 -9.68
C LEU A 129 30.02 -19.79 -10.64
N PRO A 130 29.92 -21.02 -10.11
CA PRO A 130 29.80 -22.21 -10.95
C PRO A 130 28.49 -22.17 -11.76
N LYS A 131 28.52 -22.70 -12.98
CA LYS A 131 27.37 -22.68 -13.91
C LYS A 131 26.05 -23.22 -13.33
N LYS A 132 26.13 -24.19 -12.41
CA LYS A 132 24.95 -24.75 -11.73
C LYS A 132 24.26 -23.73 -10.82
N GLU A 133 25.03 -22.91 -10.11
CA GLU A 133 24.47 -21.86 -9.23
C GLU A 133 23.92 -20.71 -10.05
N VAL A 134 24.63 -20.31 -11.11
CA VAL A 134 24.14 -19.31 -12.07
C VAL A 134 22.79 -19.70 -12.66
N LEU A 135 22.60 -20.98 -13.01
CA LEU A 135 21.32 -21.47 -13.51
C LEU A 135 20.21 -21.32 -12.46
N LYS A 136 20.45 -21.74 -11.21
CA LYS A 136 19.47 -21.60 -10.12
C LYS A 136 19.08 -20.15 -9.86
N LEU A 137 20.05 -19.24 -9.84
CA LEU A 137 19.81 -17.82 -9.65
C LEU A 137 19.00 -17.21 -10.81
N ASN A 138 19.28 -17.61 -12.05
CA ASN A 138 18.50 -17.17 -13.20
C ASN A 138 17.06 -17.70 -13.17
N GLU A 139 16.87 -18.97 -12.78
CA GLU A 139 15.53 -19.54 -12.59
C GLU A 139 14.76 -18.82 -11.48
N GLU A 140 15.45 -18.43 -10.40
CA GLU A 140 14.86 -17.66 -9.31
C GLU A 140 14.45 -16.24 -9.76
N ILE A 141 15.33 -15.54 -10.49
CA ILE A 141 15.02 -14.23 -11.08
C ILE A 141 13.81 -14.33 -12.01
N GLU A 142 13.75 -15.35 -12.88
CA GLU A 142 12.62 -15.54 -13.78
C GLU A 142 11.34 -15.84 -13.01
N ARG A 143 11.42 -16.69 -11.98
CA ARG A 143 10.28 -17.02 -11.10
C ARG A 143 9.75 -15.78 -10.38
N LEU A 144 10.64 -14.93 -9.85
CA LEU A 144 10.27 -13.70 -9.16
C LEU A 144 9.67 -12.69 -10.14
N ASN A 145 10.31 -12.44 -11.28
CA ASN A 145 9.79 -11.53 -12.31
C ASN A 145 8.39 -11.94 -12.79
N ARG A 146 8.16 -13.24 -12.98
CA ARG A 146 6.84 -13.75 -13.38
C ARG A 146 5.76 -13.52 -12.33
N ARG A 147 6.11 -13.45 -11.05
CA ARG A 147 5.16 -13.34 -9.93
C ARG A 147 4.97 -11.90 -9.44
N VAL A 148 6.05 -11.16 -9.23
CA VAL A 148 6.06 -9.84 -8.59
C VAL A 148 6.71 -8.75 -9.45
N GLY A 149 7.15 -9.06 -10.68
CA GLY A 149 7.85 -8.12 -11.56
C GLY A 149 7.09 -6.82 -11.81
N GLY A 150 5.77 -6.90 -12.00
CA GLY A 150 4.91 -5.73 -12.23
C GLY A 150 4.69 -4.85 -11.00
N LEU A 151 5.05 -5.31 -9.80
CA LEU A 151 4.97 -4.55 -8.56
C LEU A 151 6.27 -3.78 -8.24
N ARG A 152 7.27 -3.80 -9.13
CA ARG A 152 8.58 -3.14 -8.94
C ARG A 152 8.45 -1.68 -8.52
N ARG A 153 7.50 -0.96 -9.11
CA ARG A 153 7.26 0.48 -8.89
C ARG A 153 6.33 0.79 -7.71
N LEU A 154 5.85 -0.22 -7.00
CA LEU A 154 4.92 -0.05 -5.89
C LEU A 154 5.72 0.06 -4.57
N GLU A 155 5.94 1.30 -4.11
CA GLU A 155 6.69 1.58 -2.88
C GLU A 155 5.79 1.58 -1.63
N ALA A 156 4.56 2.07 -1.78
CA ALA A 156 3.53 2.10 -0.76
C ALA A 156 2.26 1.40 -1.25
N LEU A 157 1.25 1.28 -0.37
CA LEU A 157 -0.06 0.78 -0.79
C LEU A 157 -0.65 1.68 -1.90
N PRO A 158 -1.33 1.10 -2.90
CA PRO A 158 -1.91 1.87 -3.98
C PRO A 158 -3.08 2.71 -3.47
N ALA A 159 -3.25 3.89 -4.06
CA ALA A 159 -4.38 4.79 -3.76
C ALA A 159 -5.68 4.31 -4.40
N ALA A 160 -5.59 3.59 -5.53
CA ALA A 160 -6.73 2.94 -6.18
C ALA A 160 -6.29 1.67 -6.89
N VAL A 161 -7.21 0.73 -7.07
CA VAL A 161 -6.98 -0.50 -7.84
C VAL A 161 -7.96 -0.57 -9.00
N PHE A 162 -7.41 -0.80 -10.20
CA PHE A 162 -8.19 -1.05 -11.41
C PHE A 162 -8.17 -2.54 -11.75
N VAL A 163 -9.33 -3.19 -11.76
CA VAL A 163 -9.45 -4.65 -11.94
C VAL A 163 -10.19 -5.01 -13.23
N VAL A 164 -9.64 -5.96 -13.99
CA VAL A 164 -10.29 -6.57 -15.15
C VAL A 164 -10.74 -7.99 -14.80
N ASP A 165 -12.05 -8.23 -14.85
CA ASP A 165 -12.73 -9.46 -14.36
C ASP A 165 -12.66 -9.58 -12.82
N ILE A 166 -13.80 -9.52 -12.14
CA ILE A 166 -13.83 -9.64 -10.66
C ILE A 166 -13.81 -11.09 -10.23
N ARG A 167 -14.40 -11.96 -11.05
CA ARG A 167 -14.66 -13.34 -10.68
C ARG A 167 -13.35 -14.13 -10.60
N ARG A 168 -12.39 -13.76 -11.43
CA ARG A 168 -11.07 -14.38 -11.46
C ARG A 168 -10.06 -13.68 -10.53
N GLU A 169 -10.31 -12.42 -10.18
CA GLU A 169 -9.50 -11.59 -9.29
C GLU A 169 -10.18 -11.35 -7.93
N ASP A 170 -10.96 -12.33 -7.45
CA ASP A 170 -11.79 -12.19 -6.25
C ASP A 170 -10.97 -11.90 -4.98
N LEU A 171 -9.78 -12.48 -4.87
CA LEU A 171 -8.84 -12.24 -3.78
C LEU A 171 -8.34 -10.79 -3.77
N ALA A 172 -8.04 -10.23 -4.95
CA ALA A 172 -7.57 -8.85 -5.05
C ALA A 172 -8.65 -7.87 -4.59
N VAL A 173 -9.89 -8.11 -5.02
CA VAL A 173 -11.06 -7.32 -4.60
C VAL A 173 -11.27 -7.43 -3.09
N LYS A 174 -11.28 -8.64 -2.52
CA LYS A 174 -11.44 -8.83 -1.07
C LYS A 174 -10.36 -8.13 -0.25
N GLU A 175 -9.10 -8.22 -0.68
CA GLU A 175 -8.00 -7.55 0.02
C GLU A 175 -8.11 -6.02 -0.06
N ALA A 176 -8.43 -5.48 -1.23
CA ALA A 176 -8.63 -4.04 -1.41
C ALA A 176 -9.82 -3.53 -0.59
N THR A 177 -10.96 -4.23 -0.61
CA THR A 177 -12.13 -3.88 0.23
C THR A 177 -11.79 -3.93 1.71
N LYS A 178 -11.02 -4.92 2.17
CA LYS A 178 -10.62 -5.04 3.58
C LYS A 178 -9.76 -3.87 4.05
N LEU A 179 -8.92 -3.32 3.16
CA LEU A 179 -8.06 -2.17 3.45
C LEU A 179 -8.73 -0.82 3.18
N GLY A 180 -9.96 -0.81 2.63
CA GLY A 180 -10.66 0.41 2.25
C GLY A 180 -10.05 1.13 1.04
N ILE A 181 -9.32 0.40 0.18
CA ILE A 181 -8.73 0.97 -1.03
C ILE A 181 -9.83 1.03 -2.11
N PRO A 182 -10.08 2.19 -2.72
CA PRO A 182 -11.07 2.35 -3.78
C PRO A 182 -10.84 1.41 -4.97
N LEU A 183 -11.93 0.79 -5.43
CA LEU A 183 -11.96 -0.19 -6.51
C LEU A 183 -12.70 0.35 -7.74
N VAL A 184 -12.01 0.31 -8.88
CA VAL A 184 -12.59 0.54 -10.20
C VAL A 184 -12.49 -0.77 -10.98
N ALA A 185 -13.58 -1.27 -11.55
CA ALA A 185 -13.54 -2.56 -12.24
C ALA A 185 -14.36 -2.62 -13.52
N ILE A 186 -13.86 -3.40 -14.47
CA ILE A 186 -14.61 -3.87 -15.64
C ILE A 186 -15.46 -5.06 -15.21
N VAL A 187 -16.78 -4.92 -15.34
CA VAL A 187 -17.74 -5.89 -14.81
C VAL A 187 -18.60 -6.43 -15.93
N ASP A 188 -18.51 -7.75 -16.16
CA ASP A 188 -19.45 -8.46 -17.02
C ASP A 188 -20.65 -8.96 -16.19
N THR A 189 -21.72 -9.29 -16.90
CA THR A 189 -23.00 -9.84 -16.44
C THR A 189 -22.92 -11.05 -15.49
N ASN A 190 -21.80 -11.77 -15.42
CA ASN A 190 -21.61 -12.93 -14.53
C ASN A 190 -20.99 -12.57 -13.16
N CYS A 191 -20.58 -11.32 -12.97
CA CYS A 191 -19.88 -10.85 -11.77
C CYS A 191 -20.83 -10.18 -10.78
N ASN A 192 -20.41 -10.07 -9.51
CA ASN A 192 -21.14 -9.31 -8.50
C ASN A 192 -20.62 -7.86 -8.46
N PRO A 193 -21.45 -6.83 -8.70
CA PRO A 193 -21.02 -5.44 -8.71
C PRO A 193 -20.88 -4.82 -7.31
N ASP A 194 -21.47 -5.40 -6.27
CA ASP A 194 -21.54 -4.79 -4.92
C ASP A 194 -20.19 -4.41 -4.26
N PRO A 195 -19.11 -5.21 -4.34
CA PRO A 195 -17.87 -4.88 -3.63
C PRO A 195 -17.05 -3.78 -4.32
N ILE A 196 -17.57 -3.13 -5.36
CA ILE A 196 -16.84 -2.21 -6.23
C ILE A 196 -17.45 -0.81 -6.14
N ASP A 197 -16.60 0.19 -5.97
CA ASP A 197 -17.02 1.58 -5.83
C ASP A 197 -17.43 2.20 -7.18
N ILE A 198 -16.67 1.91 -8.24
CA ILE A 198 -16.96 2.36 -9.60
C ILE A 198 -17.02 1.16 -10.54
N VAL A 199 -18.25 0.75 -10.84
CA VAL A 199 -18.57 -0.36 -11.73
C VAL A 199 -18.62 0.14 -13.17
N ILE A 200 -17.78 -0.41 -14.05
CA ILE A 200 -17.84 -0.15 -15.49
C ILE A 200 -18.42 -1.38 -16.19
N PRO A 201 -19.72 -1.38 -16.57
CA PRO A 201 -20.34 -2.51 -17.24
C PRO A 201 -19.73 -2.72 -18.61
N SER A 202 -19.05 -3.85 -18.83
CA SER A 202 -18.35 -4.10 -20.08
C SER A 202 -17.99 -5.58 -20.23
N ASN A 203 -17.87 -6.02 -21.47
CA ASN A 203 -17.31 -7.32 -21.84
C ASN A 203 -15.85 -7.45 -21.38
N ASP A 204 -15.54 -8.53 -20.68
CA ASP A 204 -14.20 -8.86 -20.18
C ASP A 204 -13.54 -10.02 -20.98
N ASP A 205 -14.22 -10.60 -21.97
CA ASP A 205 -13.72 -11.68 -22.82
C ASP A 205 -13.14 -11.17 -24.15
N ALA A 206 -13.66 -10.04 -24.65
CA ALA A 206 -13.22 -9.46 -25.91
C ALA A 206 -11.92 -8.66 -25.74
N ILE A 207 -10.84 -9.11 -26.39
CA ILE A 207 -9.52 -8.44 -26.39
C ILE A 207 -9.64 -6.97 -26.83
N ARG A 208 -10.49 -6.67 -27.82
CA ARG A 208 -10.71 -5.30 -28.31
C ARG A 208 -11.40 -4.42 -27.27
N ALA A 209 -12.38 -4.97 -26.54
CA ALA A 209 -13.06 -4.26 -25.46
C ALA A 209 -12.09 -3.94 -24.33
N ILE A 210 -11.37 -4.95 -23.82
CA ILE A 210 -10.37 -4.76 -22.75
C ILE A 210 -9.32 -3.74 -23.16
N ARG A 211 -8.79 -3.82 -24.40
CA ARG A 211 -7.80 -2.85 -24.90
C ARG A 211 -8.34 -1.43 -24.91
N LEU A 212 -9.56 -1.23 -25.37
CA LEU A 212 -10.18 0.09 -25.39
C LEU A 212 -10.35 0.64 -23.97
N MET A 213 -10.84 -0.18 -23.04
CA MET A 213 -11.10 0.25 -21.66
C MET A 213 -9.81 0.53 -20.91
N VAL A 214 -8.88 -0.43 -20.89
CA VAL A 214 -7.57 -0.29 -20.22
C VAL A 214 -6.77 0.85 -20.83
N GLY A 215 -6.75 0.97 -22.17
CA GLY A 215 -6.05 2.07 -22.83
C GLY A 215 -6.61 3.44 -22.44
N LYS A 216 -7.94 3.56 -22.27
CA LYS A 216 -8.55 4.80 -21.80
C LYS A 216 -8.26 5.11 -20.33
N MET A 217 -8.17 4.10 -19.47
CA MET A 217 -7.71 4.31 -18.10
C MET A 217 -6.23 4.71 -18.05
N ALA A 218 -5.38 4.14 -18.91
CA ALA A 218 -3.97 4.52 -19.02
C ALA A 218 -3.80 5.94 -19.56
N ASP A 219 -4.60 6.35 -20.54
CA ASP A 219 -4.65 7.75 -21.00
C ASP A 219 -5.07 8.69 -19.85
N ALA A 220 -6.03 8.30 -19.00
CA ALA A 220 -6.43 9.08 -17.81
C ALA A 220 -5.28 9.27 -16.82
N VAL A 221 -4.49 8.22 -16.59
CA VAL A 221 -3.30 8.28 -15.73
C VAL A 221 -2.27 9.26 -16.30
N LEU A 222 -1.99 9.19 -17.61
CA LEU A 222 -1.03 10.09 -18.27
C LEU A 222 -1.50 11.55 -18.18
N GLU A 223 -2.78 11.82 -18.39
CA GLU A 223 -3.34 13.16 -18.23
C GLU A 223 -3.26 13.64 -16.77
N GLY A 224 -3.53 12.77 -15.80
CA GLY A 224 -3.38 13.08 -14.37
C GLY A 224 -1.93 13.39 -13.98
N GLN A 225 -0.96 12.65 -14.55
CA GLN A 225 0.47 12.94 -14.37
C GLN A 225 0.85 14.31 -14.94
N ALA A 226 0.38 14.62 -16.16
CA ALA A 226 0.63 15.92 -16.79
C ALA A 226 0.02 17.08 -15.98
N MET A 227 -1.19 16.91 -15.44
CA MET A 227 -1.81 17.91 -14.57
C MET A 227 -1.00 18.14 -13.30
N ARG A 228 -0.49 17.07 -12.69
CA ARG A 228 0.38 17.17 -11.51
C ARG A 228 1.66 17.94 -11.82
N GLU A 229 2.33 17.62 -12.93
CA GLU A 229 3.54 18.34 -13.34
C GLU A 229 3.28 19.84 -13.54
N THR A 230 2.13 20.21 -14.12
CA THR A 230 1.76 21.63 -14.28
C THR A 230 1.50 22.32 -12.95
N LEU A 231 0.82 21.66 -12.00
CA LEU A 231 0.54 22.22 -10.68
C LEU A 231 1.83 22.39 -9.87
N GLU A 232 2.72 21.40 -9.91
CA GLU A 232 4.03 21.47 -9.24
C GLU A 232 4.91 22.60 -9.83
N ALA A 233 4.85 22.83 -11.15
CA ALA A 233 5.55 23.94 -11.79
C ALA A 233 4.96 25.30 -11.40
N GLU A 234 3.63 25.44 -11.35
CA GLU A 234 2.95 26.67 -10.93
C GLU A 234 3.23 26.99 -9.46
N GLU A 235 3.26 25.98 -8.57
CA GLU A 235 3.63 26.16 -7.16
C GLU A 235 5.08 26.61 -6.99
N GLN A 236 6.00 26.06 -7.79
CA GLN A 236 7.40 26.48 -7.79
C GLN A 236 7.56 27.92 -8.28
N GLU A 237 6.89 28.30 -9.37
CA GLU A 237 6.90 29.69 -9.85
C GLU A 237 6.27 30.64 -8.82
N ALA A 238 5.19 30.25 -8.12
CA ALA A 238 4.56 31.06 -7.08
C ALA A 238 5.43 31.20 -5.82
N ALA A 239 6.18 30.16 -5.46
CA ALA A 239 7.16 30.19 -4.37
C ALA A 239 8.34 31.11 -4.72
N GLU A 240 8.81 31.11 -5.96
CA GLU A 240 9.85 32.04 -6.43
C GLU A 240 9.35 33.49 -6.55
N ARG A 241 8.05 33.70 -6.81
CA ARG A 241 7.43 35.03 -6.91
C ARG A 241 7.02 35.63 -5.58
N SER A 242 6.97 34.85 -4.51
CA SER A 242 6.72 35.36 -3.16
C SER A 242 8.00 36.01 -2.62
N PRO A 243 8.05 37.34 -2.45
CA PRO A 243 9.25 37.97 -1.90
C PRO A 243 9.45 37.44 -0.48
N ALA A 244 10.68 37.00 -0.19
CA ALA A 244 11.12 36.73 1.18
C ALA A 244 10.66 37.87 2.10
N PRO A 245 10.20 37.58 3.33
CA PRO A 245 9.75 38.62 4.24
C PRO A 245 10.86 39.66 4.38
N PRO A 246 10.54 40.97 4.33
CA PRO A 246 11.55 42.01 4.41
C PRO A 246 12.29 41.84 5.73
N VAL A 247 13.60 41.60 5.64
CA VAL A 247 14.52 41.58 6.78
C VAL A 247 14.73 43.02 7.26
N MET A 248 13.67 43.73 7.65
CA MET A 248 13.75 45.09 8.19
C MET A 248 12.46 45.46 8.92
N ALA A 249 12.35 45.00 10.16
CA ALA A 249 11.52 45.64 11.18
C ALA A 249 12.07 45.29 12.58
N VAL A 250 13.39 45.45 12.78
CA VAL A 250 13.93 45.70 14.13
C VAL A 250 13.81 47.21 14.35
N ILE A 251 12.59 47.68 14.58
CA ILE A 251 12.35 49.05 15.01
C ILE A 251 12.35 49.02 16.53
N ASP A 252 13.44 49.57 17.08
CA ASP A 252 13.59 50.19 18.39
C ASP A 252 12.44 49.93 19.38
N ARG A 253 12.54 48.81 20.07
CA ARG A 253 11.96 48.69 21.41
C ARG A 253 13.14 48.86 22.35
N GLU A 254 13.21 50.00 23.05
CA GLU A 254 14.09 50.11 24.23
C GLU A 254 13.67 49.00 25.19
N LEU A 255 14.40 47.89 25.16
CA LEU A 255 14.35 46.88 26.21
C LEU A 255 15.02 47.50 27.44
N THR A 256 14.27 47.62 28.52
CA THR A 256 14.80 47.97 29.84
C THR A 256 15.82 46.91 30.28
N ASP A 257 16.92 47.35 30.90
CA ASP A 257 18.09 46.55 31.27
C ASP A 257 17.79 45.27 32.11
N ASP A 258 16.59 45.17 32.70
CA ASP A 258 16.13 44.00 33.46
C ASP A 258 15.78 42.77 32.60
N GLU A 259 15.47 42.91 31.30
CA GLU A 259 15.12 41.77 30.43
C GLU A 259 16.31 41.16 29.66
N LEU A 260 17.46 41.85 29.62
CA LEU A 260 18.66 41.38 28.92
C LEU A 260 19.59 40.53 29.80
N LEU A 261 19.42 40.59 31.12
CA LEU A 261 20.23 39.83 32.07
C LEU A 261 19.43 38.62 32.54
N GLY A 262 19.90 37.43 32.16
CA GLY A 262 19.32 36.18 32.64
C GLY A 262 19.35 36.08 34.18
N PRO A 263 18.52 35.21 34.77
CA PRO A 263 18.33 35.12 36.23
C PRO A 263 19.63 34.85 37.03
N SER A 264 20.69 34.39 36.37
CA SER A 264 22.01 34.15 36.99
C SER A 264 22.88 35.41 37.17
N THR A 265 22.58 36.49 36.45
CA THR A 265 23.30 37.78 36.55
C THR A 265 22.68 38.70 37.59
N LEU A 266 21.35 38.72 37.70
CA LEU A 266 20.61 39.39 38.77
C LEU A 266 20.97 38.82 40.16
N ALA A 267 21.06 37.49 40.28
CA ALA A 267 21.49 36.83 41.51
C ALA A 267 22.91 37.25 41.97
N LYS A 268 23.81 37.56 41.02
CA LYS A 268 25.18 38.01 41.32
C LYS A 268 25.29 39.50 41.66
N MET A 269 24.25 40.29 41.39
CA MET A 269 24.20 41.69 41.78
C MET A 269 23.49 41.89 43.13
N GLU A 270 22.55 41.00 43.49
CA GLU A 270 21.93 40.97 44.82
C GLU A 270 22.85 40.42 45.92
N GLU A 271 23.78 39.53 45.59
CA GLU A 271 24.87 39.11 46.48
C GLU A 271 25.99 40.16 46.52
N GLY A 272 25.72 41.27 47.21
CA GLY A 272 26.73 42.25 47.55
C GLY A 272 27.86 41.65 48.39
N ILE A 273 29.10 41.82 47.92
CA ILE A 273 30.38 41.89 48.65
C ILE A 273 30.38 41.28 50.07
N GLY A 274 30.93 40.07 50.23
CA GLY A 274 31.40 39.60 51.54
C GLY A 274 31.67 38.10 51.69
N SER A 275 32.95 37.76 51.89
CA SER A 275 33.54 36.59 52.59
C SER A 275 33.46 35.16 52.02
N ASP A 276 34.66 34.65 51.72
CA ASP A 276 35.29 33.36 52.04
C ASP A 276 34.67 31.99 51.65
N GLU A 277 35.47 31.32 50.81
CA GLU A 277 35.83 29.89 50.73
C GLU A 277 34.82 28.80 50.26
N PRO A 278 35.34 27.68 49.68
CA PRO A 278 34.69 26.94 48.60
C PRO A 278 34.17 25.56 49.01
N GLU A 279 33.10 25.05 48.37
CA GLU A 279 32.94 23.59 48.22
C GLU A 279 31.91 23.15 47.14
N GLU A 280 32.38 22.15 46.39
CA GLU A 280 31.72 20.95 45.84
C GLU A 280 30.46 20.94 44.94
N GLN A 281 30.72 20.35 43.75
CA GLN A 281 29.97 19.29 43.06
C GLN A 281 28.48 19.51 42.72
N ARG A 282 28.23 19.75 41.43
CA ARG A 282 27.02 19.27 40.73
C ARG A 282 27.41 18.41 39.53
N LYS A 283 27.38 17.09 39.71
CA LYS A 283 27.34 16.12 38.61
C LYS A 283 25.98 16.24 37.91
N ARG A 284 26.01 16.35 36.57
CA ARG A 284 24.84 16.20 35.69
C ARG A 284 24.45 14.72 35.66
N THR A 285 23.23 14.39 36.05
CA THR A 285 22.64 13.06 35.82
C THR A 285 22.34 12.91 34.32
N LYS A 286 22.97 11.93 33.68
CA LYS A 286 22.64 11.43 32.34
C LYS A 286 21.94 10.09 32.53
N VAL A 287 20.68 9.99 32.11
CA VAL A 287 19.94 8.73 32.04
C VAL A 287 20.35 7.99 30.77
N THR A 288 20.70 6.71 30.87
CA THR A 288 20.96 5.87 29.69
C THR A 288 20.41 4.45 29.88
N LYS A 289 19.65 4.03 28.86
CA LYS A 289 19.30 2.65 28.45
C LYS A 289 18.21 1.92 29.25
N VAL A 290 17.03 1.82 28.61
CA VAL A 290 15.95 0.87 28.96
C VAL A 290 16.26 -0.46 28.27
N VAL A 291 16.20 -1.57 29.01
CA VAL A 291 16.29 -2.94 28.46
C VAL A 291 15.03 -3.68 28.89
N SER A 292 14.22 -4.10 27.92
CA SER A 292 13.08 -4.98 28.16
C SER A 292 13.52 -6.43 27.91
N GLU A 293 13.58 -7.24 28.97
CA GLU A 293 13.75 -8.69 28.85
C GLU A 293 12.38 -9.38 28.93
N VAL A 294 12.18 -10.36 28.06
CA VAL A 294 10.99 -11.22 28.03
C VAL A 294 11.48 -12.62 28.39
N GLU A 295 11.05 -13.14 29.54
CA GLU A 295 11.38 -14.50 29.98
C GLU A 295 10.17 -15.41 29.70
N GLU A 296 10.31 -16.32 28.73
CA GLU A 296 9.34 -17.40 28.48
C GLU A 296 9.75 -18.63 29.31
N VAL A 297 8.92 -19.02 30.28
CA VAL A 297 9.12 -20.26 31.02
C VAL A 297 8.17 -21.32 30.45
N ALA A 298 8.72 -22.32 29.75
CA ALA A 298 7.98 -23.48 29.27
C ALA A 298 8.23 -24.68 30.20
N GLU A 299 7.18 -25.21 30.82
CA GLU A 299 7.22 -26.48 31.54
C GLU A 299 6.46 -27.55 30.75
N VAL A 300 7.12 -28.67 30.45
CA VAL A 300 6.55 -29.83 29.74
C VAL A 300 6.35 -30.95 30.75
N ILE A 301 5.10 -31.38 30.96
CA ILE A 301 4.78 -32.57 31.78
C ILE A 301 4.26 -33.66 30.84
N GLU A 302 4.95 -34.81 30.79
CA GLU A 302 4.46 -36.01 30.09
C GLU A 302 3.44 -36.75 30.96
N THR A 303 2.29 -37.11 30.39
CA THR A 303 1.38 -38.11 30.98
C THR A 303 1.13 -39.26 30.02
N GLU A 304 1.09 -40.48 30.58
CA GLU A 304 0.83 -41.74 29.88
C GLU A 304 -0.61 -41.80 29.33
N ALA A 305 -0.87 -41.18 28.17
CA ALA A 305 -1.90 -41.58 27.20
C ALA A 305 -2.00 -40.56 26.04
N GLY A 306 -0.99 -40.51 25.16
CA GLY A 306 -1.12 -40.27 23.71
C GLY A 306 -2.03 -39.18 23.11
N GLU A 307 -2.54 -38.20 23.85
CA GLU A 307 -3.31 -37.05 23.35
C GLU A 307 -2.64 -35.76 23.82
N ALA A 308 -2.41 -34.83 22.88
CA ALA A 308 -1.72 -33.56 23.13
C ALA A 308 -2.76 -32.47 23.42
N GLU A 309 -2.71 -31.91 24.62
CA GLU A 309 -3.48 -30.72 25.01
C GLU A 309 -2.49 -29.58 25.33
N VAL A 310 -2.80 -28.35 24.90
CA VAL A 310 -1.93 -27.16 25.02
C VAL A 310 -2.33 -26.38 26.27
N VAL A 311 -1.37 -26.08 27.15
CA VAL A 311 -1.58 -25.34 28.42
C VAL A 311 -1.29 -23.85 28.25
N GLU A 312 -2.05 -23.03 28.99
CA GLU A 312 -1.98 -21.56 29.08
C GLU A 312 -0.55 -21.02 29.23
N ILE A 313 -0.25 -19.93 28.50
CA ILE A 313 1.03 -19.22 28.56
C ILE A 313 0.81 -17.92 29.34
N GLU A 314 1.33 -17.84 30.56
CA GLU A 314 1.47 -16.57 31.28
C GLU A 314 2.73 -15.84 30.78
N THR A 315 2.56 -14.67 30.18
CA THR A 315 3.67 -13.76 29.86
C THR A 315 3.68 -12.61 30.85
N VAL A 316 4.77 -12.48 31.61
CA VAL A 316 5.00 -11.37 32.53
C VAL A 316 6.01 -10.43 31.90
N VAL A 317 5.61 -9.18 31.66
CA VAL A 317 6.52 -8.12 31.21
C VAL A 317 6.89 -7.28 32.44
N ALA A 318 8.19 -7.21 32.76
CA ALA A 318 8.71 -6.39 33.85
C ALA A 318 9.67 -5.33 33.29
N GLU A 319 9.49 -4.07 33.69
CA GLU A 319 10.43 -3.00 33.39
C GLU A 319 11.40 -2.82 34.57
N VAL A 320 12.69 -3.11 34.33
CA VAL A 320 13.75 -3.03 35.35
C VAL A 320 14.64 -1.84 35.06
N ILE A 321 14.83 -0.98 36.05
CA ILE A 321 15.74 0.17 35.97
C ILE A 321 16.95 -0.14 36.87
N GLU A 322 18.14 -0.23 36.27
CA GLU A 322 19.40 -0.32 37.01
C GLU A 322 19.93 1.07 37.36
N THR A 323 20.24 1.29 38.63
CA THR A 323 21.01 2.46 39.09
C THR A 323 22.44 2.03 39.45
N GLU A 324 23.43 2.91 39.31
CA GLU A 324 24.85 2.60 39.61
C GLU A 324 25.12 2.20 41.08
N ALA A 325 24.12 2.25 41.98
CA ALA A 325 24.22 1.72 43.33
C ALA A 325 24.04 0.19 43.41
N GLY A 326 23.70 -0.48 42.30
CA GLY A 326 23.47 -1.93 42.26
C GLY A 326 22.16 -2.37 42.91
N GLU A 327 21.27 -1.43 43.22
CA GLU A 327 19.90 -1.73 43.63
C GLU A 327 19.00 -1.75 42.40
N THR A 328 18.36 -2.89 42.17
CA THR A 328 17.33 -3.10 41.14
C THR A 328 15.97 -2.73 41.71
N GLU A 329 15.31 -1.74 41.11
CA GLU A 329 13.91 -1.39 41.39
C GLU A 329 13.03 -1.85 40.23
N VAL A 330 12.01 -2.66 40.54
CA VAL A 330 10.99 -3.10 39.59
C VAL A 330 9.83 -2.12 39.67
N VAL A 331 9.55 -1.41 38.57
CA VAL A 331 8.60 -0.28 38.61
C VAL A 331 7.19 -0.69 38.21
N GLU A 332 7.00 -1.60 37.25
CA GLU A 332 5.68 -2.07 36.83
C GLU A 332 5.72 -3.51 36.27
N THR A 333 4.69 -4.31 36.58
CA THR A 333 4.46 -5.64 36.02
C THR A 333 3.06 -5.71 35.40
N GLU A 334 2.97 -5.98 34.10
CA GLU A 334 1.69 -6.16 33.41
C GLU A 334 1.54 -7.63 33.00
N THR A 335 0.39 -8.23 33.32
CA THR A 335 0.06 -9.63 33.01
C THR A 335 -0.96 -9.66 31.88
N VAL A 336 -0.64 -10.29 30.76
CA VAL A 336 -1.55 -10.39 29.60
C VAL A 336 -1.99 -11.85 29.44
N VAL A 337 -3.30 -12.10 29.55
CA VAL A 337 -3.92 -13.41 29.30
C VAL A 337 -4.55 -13.39 27.92
N ALA A 338 -4.15 -14.31 27.03
CA ALA A 338 -4.72 -14.44 25.69
C ALA A 338 -5.66 -15.66 25.61
N GLU A 339 -6.94 -15.42 25.32
CA GLU A 339 -7.97 -16.47 25.15
C GLU A 339 -7.94 -17.02 23.70
N VAL A 340 -7.86 -18.34 23.55
CA VAL A 340 -7.89 -19.02 22.23
C VAL A 340 -9.28 -19.58 21.96
N VAL A 341 -9.85 -19.22 20.80
CA VAL A 341 -11.13 -19.73 20.30
C VAL A 341 -10.90 -21.02 19.49
N GLU A 342 -11.48 -22.13 19.93
CA GLU A 342 -11.50 -23.39 19.20
C GLU A 342 -12.38 -23.31 17.94
N THR A 343 -11.89 -23.85 16.82
CA THR A 343 -12.74 -24.23 15.68
C THR A 343 -12.59 -25.72 15.42
N GLU A 344 -13.65 -26.47 15.71
CA GLU A 344 -13.81 -27.90 15.45
C GLU A 344 -13.59 -28.22 13.95
N GLU A 345 -12.66 -29.12 13.63
CA GLU A 345 -12.59 -29.78 12.33
C GLU A 345 -13.61 -30.94 12.30
N GLU A 346 -14.66 -30.81 11.47
CA GLU A 346 -15.55 -31.93 11.13
C GLU A 346 -14.84 -32.93 10.21
N ASP A 347 -14.52 -34.09 10.76
CA ASP A 347 -14.29 -35.34 10.05
C ASP A 347 -15.52 -35.75 9.21
N LYS A 348 -15.39 -35.80 7.88
CA LYS A 348 -16.22 -36.68 7.02
C LYS A 348 -15.42 -37.24 5.83
N ASN A 349 -15.02 -38.50 6.02
CA ASN A 349 -15.14 -39.66 5.11
C ASN A 349 -15.43 -39.41 3.62
#